data_AF-Q6DT48-F1
#
_entry.id   AF-Q6DT48-F1
#
_cell.length_a   1.000
_cell.length_b   1.000
_cell.length_c   1.000
_cell.angle_alpha   90.00
_cell.angle_beta   90.00
_cell.angle_gamma   90.00
#
_symmetry.space_group_name_H-M   'P 1'
#
loop_
_entity.id
_entity.type
_entity.pdbx_description
1 polymer ?
#
loop_
_entity_poly.entity_id
_entity_poly.type
_entity_poly.pdbx_seq_one_letter_code
_entity_poly.pdbx_strand_id
1 'polypeptide(L)'
;IYAVRPIDLLLKGSTRRSRRCVAPVKRRIGCIKAVAVPVAPPSADSAEDREQLAESYGFKQIGENLPDNVTLKDIMDTLPKEVFEIDDLKAWKSVLISVTSYTLGLFMIAKAPWYLLPLAWAWTGTAITGFFVIGHDCAHKSFSKNKLVEDIVGTLAFLPLVYPYEPWRFKHDRHHAKTNMLVHDTAWQPVPPEEFDSSPVLR
;
A
#
# COMPACT_ATOMS: atom_id res chain seq x y z
N ILE A 1 -13.64 -7.06 -6.08
CA ILE A 1 -13.78 -7.01 -7.56
C ILE A 1 -14.81 -5.93 -7.88
N TYR A 2 -14.38 -4.75 -8.33
CA TYR A 2 -15.30 -3.72 -8.81
C TYR A 2 -15.41 -3.84 -10.32
N ALA A 3 -16.63 -4.09 -10.79
CA ALA A 3 -16.98 -4.28 -12.19
C ALA A 3 -16.75 -2.97 -12.97
N VAL A 4 -15.78 -3.00 -13.88
CA VAL A 4 -15.65 -1.99 -14.94
C VAL A 4 -16.65 -2.37 -16.03
N ARG A 5 -17.63 -1.49 -16.30
CA ARG A 5 -18.56 -1.66 -17.43
C ARG A 5 -17.78 -1.60 -18.75
N PRO A 6 -17.96 -2.55 -19.68
CA PRO A 6 -17.42 -2.43 -21.02
C PRO A 6 -18.18 -1.35 -21.80
N ILE A 7 -17.43 -0.44 -22.42
CA ILE A 7 -17.95 0.50 -23.42
C ILE A 7 -18.19 -0.29 -24.70
N ASP A 8 -19.45 -0.34 -25.14
CA ASP A 8 -19.86 -0.90 -26.42
C ASP A 8 -19.15 -0.19 -27.58
N LEU A 9 -18.34 -0.97 -28.30
CA LEU A 9 -17.60 -0.54 -29.47
C LEU A 9 -18.08 -1.36 -30.66
N LEU A 10 -19.17 -0.93 -31.30
CA LEU A 10 -19.56 -1.43 -32.62
C LEU A 10 -20.46 -0.40 -33.34
N LEU A 11 -19.89 0.37 -34.28
CA LEU A 11 -20.57 0.61 -35.55
C LEU A 11 -19.57 0.63 -36.72
N LYS A 12 -19.93 -0.25 -37.65
CA LYS A 12 -19.38 -0.63 -38.96
C LYS A 12 -19.18 0.58 -39.89
N GLY A 13 -18.11 0.54 -40.69
CA GLY A 13 -17.65 1.67 -41.49
C GLY A 13 -18.43 2.02 -42.75
N SER A 14 -18.07 3.16 -43.33
CA SER A 14 -18.12 3.42 -44.77
C SER A 14 -17.23 4.62 -45.13
N THR A 15 -16.45 4.44 -46.18
CA THR A 15 -15.47 5.36 -46.77
C THR A 15 -16.09 6.64 -47.31
N ARG A 16 -15.53 7.82 -46.96
CA ARG A 16 -15.50 8.98 -47.86
C ARG A 16 -14.36 9.93 -47.49
N ARG A 17 -13.36 10.02 -48.37
CA ARG A 17 -12.21 10.93 -48.27
C ARG A 17 -12.69 12.35 -48.65
N SER A 18 -12.84 13.24 -47.68
CA SER A 18 -13.04 14.67 -47.91
C SER A 18 -12.01 15.44 -47.09
N ARG A 19 -11.06 16.08 -47.78
CA ARG A 19 -10.12 17.04 -47.17
C ARG A 19 -10.93 18.25 -46.72
N ARG A 20 -11.14 18.42 -45.41
CA ARG A 20 -11.58 19.68 -44.82
C ARG A 20 -10.47 20.25 -43.96
N CYS A 21 -10.06 21.46 -44.33
CA CYS A 21 -9.10 22.29 -43.60
C CYS A 21 -9.64 22.55 -42.19
N VAL A 22 -8.90 22.15 -41.16
CA VAL A 22 -9.28 22.36 -39.75
C VAL A 22 -8.69 23.70 -39.31
N ALA A 23 -9.54 24.72 -39.17
CA ALA A 23 -9.17 25.96 -38.50
C ALA A 23 -9.11 25.73 -36.97
N PRO A 24 -8.18 26.38 -36.24
CA PRO A 24 -8.02 26.15 -34.81
C PRO A 24 -9.14 26.87 -34.04
N VAL A 25 -10.07 26.12 -33.47
CA VAL A 25 -11.03 26.64 -32.49
C VAL A 25 -10.32 26.75 -31.15
N LYS A 26 -10.06 27.98 -30.69
CA LYS A 26 -9.60 28.24 -29.31
C LYS A 26 -10.70 27.81 -28.33
N ARG A 27 -10.56 26.63 -27.71
CA ARG A 27 -11.33 26.26 -26.52
C ARG A 27 -10.92 27.15 -25.35
N ARG A 28 -11.81 28.05 -24.94
CA ARG A 28 -11.71 28.69 -23.61
C ARG A 28 -11.94 27.61 -22.55
N ILE A 29 -10.91 27.26 -21.80
CA ILE A 29 -11.04 26.43 -20.61
C ILE A 29 -11.56 27.36 -19.51
N GLY A 30 -12.85 27.27 -19.22
CA GLY A 30 -13.43 27.91 -18.04
C GLY A 30 -12.91 27.22 -16.78
N CYS A 31 -12.53 28.00 -15.77
CA CYS A 31 -12.22 27.49 -14.44
C CYS A 31 -13.50 26.87 -13.85
N ILE A 32 -13.55 25.54 -13.78
CA ILE A 32 -14.61 24.82 -13.07
C ILE A 32 -14.32 25.00 -11.58
N LYS A 33 -15.07 25.88 -10.91
CA LYS A 33 -15.05 25.96 -9.46
C LYS A 33 -15.61 24.66 -8.90
N ALA A 34 -14.78 23.91 -8.17
CA ALA A 34 -15.25 22.78 -7.39
C ALA A 34 -16.22 23.29 -6.32
N VAL A 35 -17.49 22.97 -6.47
CA VAL A 35 -18.49 23.18 -5.41
C VAL A 35 -18.38 21.96 -4.50
N ALA A 36 -17.88 22.16 -3.29
CA ALA A 36 -17.99 21.15 -2.25
C ALA A 36 -19.47 21.01 -1.90
N VAL A 37 -20.13 20.01 -2.50
CA VAL A 37 -21.45 19.59 -2.06
C VAL A 37 -21.27 19.05 -0.64
N PRO A 38 -22.00 19.57 0.37
CA PRO A 38 -21.99 18.98 1.70
C PRO A 38 -22.41 17.52 1.55
N VAL A 39 -21.49 16.60 1.81
CA VAL A 39 -21.84 15.18 1.94
C VAL A 39 -22.69 15.12 3.20
N ALA A 40 -23.98 14.82 3.03
CA ALA A 40 -24.85 14.54 4.17
C ALA A 40 -24.17 13.44 5.01
N PRO A 41 -24.12 13.56 6.35
CA PRO A 41 -23.51 12.54 7.18
C PRO A 41 -24.16 11.20 6.84
N PRO A 42 -23.38 10.13 6.65
CA PRO A 42 -23.93 8.81 6.36
C PRO A 42 -24.95 8.48 7.46
N SER A 43 -26.16 8.10 7.05
CA SER A 43 -27.31 7.92 7.94
C SER A 43 -27.25 6.63 8.77
N ALA A 44 -26.06 6.16 9.16
CA ALA A 44 -25.86 4.87 9.84
C ALA A 44 -24.51 4.83 10.54
N ASP A 45 -24.31 5.65 11.57
CA ASP A 45 -23.12 5.58 12.42
C ASP A 45 -23.42 6.09 13.84
N SER A 46 -24.59 5.68 14.39
CA SER A 46 -24.88 5.95 15.79
C SER A 46 -23.96 5.14 16.70
N ALA A 47 -23.78 5.56 17.94
CA ALA A 47 -22.99 4.79 18.91
C ALA A 47 -23.57 3.39 19.13
N GLU A 48 -24.89 3.27 19.09
CA GLU A 48 -25.64 2.02 19.22
C GLU A 48 -25.35 1.07 18.04
N ASP A 49 -25.34 1.60 16.80
CA ASP A 49 -25.00 0.82 15.61
C ASP A 49 -23.57 0.26 15.69
N ARG A 50 -22.63 1.08 16.18
CA ARG A 50 -21.22 0.67 16.35
C ARG A 50 -21.07 -0.42 17.40
N GLU A 51 -21.83 -0.33 18.50
CA GLU A 51 -21.83 -1.32 19.58
C GLU A 51 -22.37 -2.67 19.11
N GLN A 52 -23.51 -2.66 18.41
CA GLN A 52 -24.08 -3.87 17.80
C GLN A 52 -23.12 -4.50 16.78
N LEU A 53 -22.49 -3.68 15.95
CA LEU A 53 -21.52 -4.16 14.97
C LEU A 53 -20.29 -4.77 15.66
N ALA A 54 -19.77 -4.11 16.70
CA ALA A 54 -18.64 -4.61 17.47
C ALA A 54 -18.94 -5.97 18.13
N GLU A 55 -20.11 -6.10 18.75
CA GLU A 55 -20.56 -7.36 19.35
C GLU A 55 -20.69 -8.47 18.30
N SER A 56 -21.33 -8.18 17.15
CA SER A 56 -21.51 -9.17 16.08
C SER A 56 -20.17 -9.69 15.51
N TYR A 57 -19.15 -8.84 15.48
CA TYR A 57 -17.80 -9.22 15.06
C TYR A 57 -16.95 -9.82 16.19
N GLY A 58 -17.49 -9.94 17.41
CA GLY A 58 -16.79 -10.52 18.57
C GLY A 58 -15.77 -9.59 19.23
N PHE A 59 -15.82 -8.28 18.97
CA PHE A 59 -15.00 -7.30 19.68
C PHE A 59 -15.52 -7.08 21.10
N LYS A 60 -14.59 -7.02 22.07
CA LYS A 60 -14.92 -6.82 23.49
C LYS A 60 -14.88 -5.36 23.94
N GLN A 61 -14.33 -4.49 23.11
CA GLN A 61 -14.07 -3.09 23.43
C GLN A 61 -14.16 -2.24 22.18
N ILE A 62 -14.81 -1.08 22.30
CA ILE A 62 -14.77 0.00 21.31
C ILE A 62 -13.84 1.09 21.84
N GLY A 63 -12.97 1.61 20.98
CA GLY A 63 -12.11 2.74 21.33
C GLY A 63 -12.92 4.02 21.55
N GLU A 64 -12.51 4.82 22.54
CA GLU A 64 -13.13 6.13 22.76
C GLU A 64 -12.86 7.07 21.57
N ASN A 65 -13.82 7.96 21.29
CA ASN A 65 -13.58 9.00 20.30
C ASN A 65 -12.50 9.96 20.82
N LEU A 66 -11.67 10.44 19.90
CA LEU A 66 -10.72 11.49 20.23
C LEU A 66 -11.46 12.76 20.68
N PRO A 67 -10.93 13.52 21.66
CA PRO A 67 -11.48 14.81 22.02
C PRO A 67 -11.52 15.75 20.81
N ASP A 68 -12.61 16.51 20.64
CA ASP A 68 -12.82 17.40 19.49
C ASP A 68 -11.75 18.50 19.34
N ASN A 69 -11.02 18.79 20.41
CA ASN A 69 -9.96 19.79 20.45
C ASN A 69 -8.58 19.27 20.02
N VAL A 70 -8.44 17.97 19.71
CA VAL A 70 -7.18 17.38 19.24
C VAL A 70 -7.19 17.29 17.71
N THR A 71 -6.27 18.00 17.08
CA THR A 71 -6.11 17.96 15.62
C THR A 71 -4.92 17.10 15.22
N LEU A 72 -4.91 16.62 13.96
CA LEU A 72 -3.75 15.93 13.40
C LEU A 72 -2.48 16.79 13.46
N LYS A 73 -2.63 18.11 13.36
CA LYS A 73 -1.51 19.04 13.46
C LYS A 73 -0.88 19.00 14.86
N ASP A 74 -1.69 18.98 15.91
CA ASP A 74 -1.18 18.90 17.28
C ASP A 74 -0.33 17.63 17.48
N ILE A 75 -0.77 16.52 16.88
CA ILE A 75 0.00 15.26 16.87
C ILE A 75 1.29 15.41 16.08
N MET A 76 1.25 15.97 14.87
CA MET A 76 2.45 16.19 14.05
C MET A 76 3.47 17.12 14.73
N ASP A 77 3.00 18.14 15.44
CA ASP A 77 3.84 19.10 16.17
C ASP A 77 4.54 18.45 17.37
N THR A 78 4.07 17.29 17.85
CA THR A 78 4.77 16.51 18.89
C THR A 78 5.96 15.70 18.36
N LEU A 79 6.06 15.50 17.04
CA LEU A 79 7.11 14.70 16.43
C LEU A 79 8.37 15.53 16.14
N PRO A 80 9.58 14.98 16.33
CA PRO A 80 10.82 15.66 15.95
C PRO A 80 10.87 15.96 14.45
N LYS A 81 11.41 17.10 14.03
CA LYS A 81 11.41 17.52 12.61
C LYS A 81 12.20 16.54 11.73
N GLU A 82 13.18 15.88 12.30
CA GLU A 82 14.08 14.94 11.65
C GLU A 82 13.32 13.72 11.09
N VAL A 83 12.14 13.37 11.63
CA VAL A 83 11.35 12.23 11.12
C VAL A 83 10.66 12.54 9.79
N PHE A 84 10.59 13.82 9.40
CA PHE A 84 10.01 14.26 8.13
C PHE A 84 11.07 14.51 7.06
N GLU A 85 12.35 14.38 7.40
CA GLU A 85 13.47 14.60 6.48
C GLU A 85 14.05 13.27 5.99
N ILE A 86 14.29 13.19 4.68
CA ILE A 86 14.96 12.05 4.06
C ILE A 86 16.48 12.21 4.26
N ASP A 87 17.09 11.21 4.90
CA ASP A 87 18.54 11.09 5.08
C ASP A 87 19.11 10.07 4.07
N ASP A 88 19.73 10.58 3.01
CA ASP A 88 20.33 9.75 1.95
C ASP A 88 21.44 8.84 2.49
N LEU A 89 22.24 9.28 3.47
CA LEU A 89 23.33 8.46 4.01
C LEU A 89 22.75 7.25 4.76
N LYS A 90 21.72 7.47 5.57
CA LYS A 90 21.02 6.40 6.28
C LYS A 90 20.36 5.42 5.30
N ALA A 91 19.73 5.94 4.25
CA ALA A 91 19.09 5.16 3.20
C ALA A 91 20.10 4.28 2.44
N TRP A 92 21.20 4.84 1.94
CA TRP A 92 22.20 4.05 1.22
C TRP A 92 23.01 3.11 2.12
N LYS A 93 23.15 3.45 3.41
CA LYS A 93 23.73 2.53 4.40
C LYS A 93 22.86 1.29 4.60
N SER A 94 21.52 1.41 4.59
CA SER A 94 20.64 0.23 4.68
C SER A 94 20.80 -0.67 3.46
N VAL A 95 20.90 -0.10 2.25
CA VAL A 95 21.20 -0.85 1.02
C VAL A 95 22.51 -1.63 1.14
N LEU A 96 23.58 -0.96 1.58
CA LEU A 96 24.89 -1.60 1.75
C LEU A 96 24.81 -2.77 2.75
N ILE A 97 24.12 -2.58 3.88
CA ILE A 97 23.94 -3.63 4.91
C ILE A 97 23.16 -4.81 4.33
N SER A 98 22.06 -4.56 3.60
CA SER A 98 21.24 -5.63 3.01
C SER A 98 21.98 -6.42 1.95
N VAL A 99 22.69 -5.74 1.04
CA VAL A 99 23.50 -6.39 0.00
C VAL A 99 24.62 -7.22 0.61
N THR A 100 25.40 -6.63 1.53
CA THR A 100 26.52 -7.35 2.15
C THR A 100 26.05 -8.54 2.99
N SER A 101 24.98 -8.37 3.77
CA SER A 101 24.39 -9.44 4.58
C SER A 101 23.83 -10.58 3.72
N TYR A 102 23.22 -10.27 2.59
CA TYR A 102 22.68 -11.27 1.67
C TYR A 102 23.79 -12.03 0.93
N THR A 103 24.82 -11.34 0.44
CA THR A 103 26.00 -11.99 -0.14
C THR A 103 26.67 -12.91 0.87
N LEU A 104 26.80 -12.48 2.13
CA LEU A 104 27.32 -13.33 3.21
C LEU A 104 26.40 -14.54 3.46
N GLY A 105 25.08 -14.34 3.47
CA GLY A 105 24.09 -15.42 3.58
C GLY A 105 24.25 -16.49 2.50
N LEU A 106 24.32 -16.07 1.24
CA LEU A 106 24.57 -16.97 0.10
C LEU A 106 25.91 -17.70 0.22
N PHE A 107 26.96 -17.00 0.65
CA PHE A 107 28.27 -17.60 0.89
C PHE A 107 28.20 -18.67 1.98
N MET A 108 27.52 -18.40 3.10
CA MET A 108 27.33 -19.36 4.18
C MET A 108 26.55 -20.59 3.70
N ILE A 109 25.45 -20.40 2.96
CA ILE A 109 24.69 -21.52 2.40
C ILE A 109 25.56 -22.38 1.47
N ALA A 110 26.43 -21.76 0.67
CA ALA A 110 27.26 -22.47 -0.30
C ALA A 110 28.46 -23.21 0.33
N LYS A 111 28.93 -22.79 1.50
CA LYS A 111 30.21 -23.27 2.09
C LYS A 111 30.08 -23.93 3.45
N ALA A 112 29.00 -23.66 4.18
CA ALA A 112 28.83 -24.20 5.52
C ALA A 112 28.52 -25.71 5.48
N PRO A 113 29.01 -26.48 6.48
CA PRO A 113 28.58 -27.86 6.66
C PRO A 113 27.08 -27.92 6.96
N TRP A 114 26.45 -29.06 6.63
CA TRP A 114 25.00 -29.22 6.65
C TRP A 114 24.33 -28.83 7.99
N TYR A 115 25.01 -29.03 9.11
CA TYR A 115 24.49 -28.73 10.45
C TYR A 115 24.44 -27.23 10.78
N LEU A 116 25.12 -26.37 10.01
CA LEU A 116 25.03 -24.91 10.13
C LEU A 116 24.03 -24.29 9.14
N LEU A 117 23.48 -25.07 8.22
CA LEU A 117 22.53 -24.57 7.22
C LEU A 117 21.28 -23.90 7.83
N PRO A 118 20.68 -24.40 8.94
CA PRO A 118 19.55 -23.69 9.55
C PRO A 118 19.88 -22.25 9.96
N LEU A 119 21.09 -22.01 10.49
CA LEU A 119 21.55 -20.67 10.84
C LEU A 119 21.80 -19.82 9.58
N ALA A 120 22.39 -20.42 8.54
CA ALA A 120 22.60 -19.74 7.26
C ALA A 120 21.27 -19.36 6.58
N TRP A 121 20.25 -20.22 6.67
CA TRP A 121 18.90 -19.93 6.17
C TRP A 121 18.22 -18.83 6.96
N ALA A 122 18.28 -18.88 8.30
CA ALA A 122 17.72 -17.83 9.14
C ALA A 122 18.36 -16.47 8.82
N TRP A 123 19.69 -16.42 8.75
CA TRP A 123 20.43 -15.21 8.39
C TRP A 123 20.04 -14.70 7.00
N THR A 124 20.04 -15.58 6.00
CA THR A 124 19.73 -15.20 4.61
C THR A 124 18.29 -14.73 4.47
N GLY A 125 17.34 -15.39 5.16
CA GLY A 125 15.95 -14.98 5.23
C GLY A 125 15.81 -13.57 5.82
N THR A 126 16.47 -13.29 6.94
CA THR A 126 16.51 -11.95 7.54
C THR A 126 17.15 -10.91 6.60
N ALA A 127 18.23 -11.26 5.90
CA ALA A 127 18.85 -10.37 4.93
C ALA A 127 17.90 -10.02 3.77
N ILE A 128 17.14 -11.00 3.26
CA ILE A 128 16.10 -10.79 2.24
C ILE A 128 14.97 -9.89 2.77
N THR A 129 14.60 -10.00 4.06
CA THR A 129 13.65 -9.06 4.68
C THR A 129 14.18 -7.62 4.64
N GLY A 130 15.49 -7.39 4.76
CA GLY A 130 16.08 -6.07 4.59
C GLY A 130 15.80 -5.44 3.21
N PHE A 131 15.85 -6.26 2.15
CA PHE A 131 15.46 -5.84 0.80
C PHE A 131 13.97 -5.49 0.70
N PHE A 132 13.10 -6.26 1.36
CA PHE A 132 11.67 -5.93 1.45
C PHE A 132 11.45 -4.55 2.06
N VAL A 133 12.13 -4.25 3.18
CA VAL A 133 12.01 -2.96 3.87
C VAL A 133 12.48 -1.80 2.97
N ILE A 134 13.60 -1.95 2.27
CA ILE A 134 14.09 -0.93 1.33
C ILE A 134 13.05 -0.66 0.23
N GLY A 135 12.54 -1.71 -0.41
CA GLY A 135 11.54 -1.51 -1.46
C GLY A 135 10.19 -1.01 -0.92
N HIS A 136 9.82 -1.39 0.30
CA HIS A 136 8.66 -0.85 1.01
C HIS A 136 8.77 0.66 1.21
N ASP A 137 9.93 1.15 1.66
CA ASP A 137 10.17 2.58 1.84
C ASP A 137 10.16 3.33 0.49
N CYS A 138 10.68 2.69 -0.57
CA CYS A 138 10.57 3.22 -1.92
C CYS A 138 9.12 3.30 -2.44
N ALA A 139 8.26 2.36 -2.02
CA ALA A 139 6.83 2.39 -2.37
C ALA A 139 6.13 3.57 -1.70
N HIS A 140 6.49 3.88 -0.46
CA HIS A 140 6.01 5.06 0.28
C HIS A 140 6.62 6.38 -0.15
N LYS A 141 7.59 6.37 -1.07
CA LYS A 141 8.32 7.56 -1.53
C LYS A 141 9.07 8.27 -0.39
N SER A 142 9.63 7.48 0.53
CA SER A 142 10.39 7.95 1.69
C SER A 142 11.89 7.61 1.65
N PHE A 143 12.37 6.92 0.62
CA PHE A 143 13.78 6.54 0.51
C PHE A 143 14.62 7.61 -0.20
N SER A 144 14.07 8.33 -1.18
CA SER A 144 14.76 9.40 -1.90
C SER A 144 13.80 10.51 -2.37
N LYS A 145 14.30 11.74 -2.43
CA LYS A 145 13.55 12.88 -3.01
C LYS A 145 13.26 12.71 -4.51
N ASN A 146 14.00 11.85 -5.21
CA ASN A 146 13.82 11.61 -6.63
C ASN A 146 12.93 10.39 -6.90
N LYS A 147 11.73 10.63 -7.44
CA LYS A 147 10.74 9.58 -7.74
C LYS A 147 11.26 8.49 -8.70
N LEU A 148 12.14 8.84 -9.63
CA LEU A 148 12.73 7.84 -10.53
C LEU A 148 13.69 6.92 -9.78
N VAL A 149 14.46 7.47 -8.82
CA VAL A 149 15.31 6.66 -7.94
C VAL A 149 14.46 5.72 -7.10
N GLU A 150 13.34 6.19 -6.56
CA GLU A 150 12.38 5.36 -5.82
C GLU A 150 11.90 4.16 -6.65
N ASP A 151 11.45 4.41 -7.88
CA ASP A 151 10.90 3.33 -8.71
C ASP A 151 11.98 2.31 -9.13
N ILE A 152 13.20 2.79 -9.43
CA ILE A 152 14.32 1.92 -9.81
C ILE A 152 14.80 1.11 -8.60
N VAL A 153 15.09 1.77 -7.47
CA VAL A 153 15.61 1.10 -6.27
C VAL A 153 14.56 0.14 -5.71
N GLY A 154 13.29 0.54 -5.64
CA GLY A 154 12.21 -0.34 -5.21
C GLY A 154 12.06 -1.59 -6.07
N THR A 155 12.13 -1.43 -7.40
CA THR A 155 12.09 -2.56 -8.33
C THR A 155 13.27 -3.49 -8.14
N LEU A 156 14.50 -2.96 -8.05
CA LEU A 156 15.70 -3.76 -7.84
C LEU A 156 15.72 -4.46 -6.49
N ALA A 157 15.28 -3.78 -5.43
CA ALA A 157 15.21 -4.35 -4.09
C ALA A 157 14.23 -5.52 -4.00
N PHE A 158 13.18 -5.55 -4.82
CA PHE A 158 12.22 -6.64 -4.86
C PHE A 158 12.66 -7.86 -5.69
N LEU A 159 13.72 -7.76 -6.50
CA LEU A 159 14.19 -8.87 -7.33
C LEU A 159 14.64 -10.10 -6.53
N PRO A 160 15.44 -9.99 -5.44
CA PRO A 160 15.83 -11.16 -4.64
C PRO A 160 14.66 -11.86 -3.96
N LEU A 161 13.52 -11.18 -3.78
CA LEU A 161 12.30 -11.73 -3.20
C LEU A 161 11.49 -12.53 -4.22
N VAL A 162 11.83 -12.42 -5.52
CA VAL A 162 11.05 -12.99 -6.63
C VAL A 162 9.60 -12.51 -6.56
N TYR A 163 9.42 -11.22 -6.22
CA TYR A 163 8.12 -10.64 -5.96
C TYR A 163 7.95 -9.32 -6.73
N PRO A 164 6.87 -9.12 -7.50
CA PRO A 164 6.78 -7.99 -8.40
C PRO A 164 6.47 -6.69 -7.64
N TYR A 165 7.41 -5.74 -7.70
CA TYR A 165 7.33 -4.47 -6.96
C TYR A 165 6.07 -3.66 -7.24
N GLU A 166 5.77 -3.38 -8.51
CA GLU A 166 4.65 -2.48 -8.87
C GLU A 166 3.26 -3.01 -8.46
N PRO A 167 2.90 -4.27 -8.74
CA PRO A 167 1.67 -4.86 -8.23
C PRO A 167 1.60 -4.86 -6.69
N TRP A 168 2.73 -5.11 -6.03
CA TRP A 168 2.77 -5.06 -4.57
C TRP A 168 2.54 -3.64 -4.06
N ARG A 169 3.24 -2.63 -4.59
CA ARG A 169 3.06 -1.21 -4.25
C ARG A 169 1.60 -0.81 -4.37
N PHE A 170 0.94 -1.13 -5.49
CA PHE A 170 -0.46 -0.79 -5.69
C PHE A 170 -1.38 -1.39 -4.62
N LYS A 171 -1.20 -2.67 -4.27
CA LYS A 171 -1.99 -3.31 -3.20
C LYS A 171 -1.63 -2.74 -1.84
N HIS A 172 -0.37 -2.42 -1.60
CA HIS A 172 0.14 -1.88 -0.35
C HIS A 172 -0.40 -0.47 -0.09
N ASP A 173 -0.44 0.40 -1.11
CA ASP A 173 -1.07 1.72 -1.04
C ASP A 173 -2.56 1.61 -0.68
N ARG A 174 -3.25 0.60 -1.23
CA ARG A 174 -4.65 0.34 -0.91
C ARG A 174 -4.84 -0.15 0.53
N HIS A 175 -3.96 -1.03 1.00
CA HIS A 175 -3.91 -1.45 2.39
C HIS A 175 -3.74 -0.24 3.30
N HIS A 176 -2.74 0.62 3.09
CA HIS A 176 -2.50 1.81 3.92
C HIS A 176 -3.65 2.82 3.91
N ALA A 177 -4.32 3.00 2.77
CA ALA A 177 -5.49 3.88 2.68
C ALA A 177 -6.72 3.33 3.41
N LYS A 178 -6.76 2.03 3.73
CA LYS A 178 -7.90 1.30 4.28
C LYS A 178 -7.50 0.33 5.40
N THR A 179 -6.41 0.61 6.10
CA THR A 179 -5.84 -0.31 7.08
C THR A 179 -6.86 -0.63 8.15
N ASN A 180 -7.05 -1.92 8.43
CA ASN A 180 -8.00 -2.44 9.41
C ASN A 180 -9.47 -2.07 9.12
N MET A 181 -9.80 -1.59 7.92
CA MET A 181 -11.20 -1.48 7.49
C MET A 181 -11.65 -2.83 6.96
N LEU A 182 -12.65 -3.43 7.63
CA LEU A 182 -13.26 -4.69 7.21
C LEU A 182 -13.69 -4.60 5.74
N VAL A 183 -13.47 -5.70 5.00
CA VAL A 183 -13.71 -5.86 3.55
C VAL A 183 -12.85 -4.97 2.63
N HIS A 184 -12.45 -3.79 3.09
CA HIS A 184 -11.72 -2.81 2.29
C HIS A 184 -10.20 -2.96 2.35
N ASP A 185 -9.68 -3.43 3.48
CA ASP A 185 -8.28 -3.79 3.64
C ASP A 185 -7.94 -5.02 2.77
N THR A 186 -6.93 -4.89 1.92
CA THR A 186 -6.50 -5.96 1.02
C THR A 186 -5.47 -6.92 1.63
N ALA A 187 -4.95 -6.64 2.83
CA ALA A 187 -3.89 -7.43 3.45
C ALA A 187 -4.45 -8.59 4.27
N TRP A 188 -5.44 -8.33 5.12
CA TRP A 188 -6.00 -9.35 6.02
C TRP A 188 -7.48 -9.08 6.30
N GLN A 189 -8.24 -10.16 6.46
CA GLN A 189 -9.64 -10.14 6.90
C GLN A 189 -9.83 -11.19 7.99
N PRO A 190 -10.48 -10.86 9.12
CA PRO A 190 -10.80 -11.84 10.14
C PRO A 190 -11.81 -12.85 9.60
N VAL A 191 -11.68 -14.10 10.05
CA VAL A 191 -12.74 -15.10 9.86
C VAL A 191 -13.87 -14.78 10.85
N PRO A 192 -15.13 -14.60 10.40
CA PRO A 192 -16.25 -14.37 11.30
C PRO A 192 -16.51 -15.56 12.24
N PRO A 193 -17.02 -15.35 13.46
CA PRO A 193 -17.32 -16.43 14.41
C PRO A 193 -18.24 -17.50 13.82
N GLU A 194 -19.25 -17.09 13.05
CA GLU A 194 -20.22 -17.97 12.38
C GLU A 194 -19.54 -18.93 11.38
N GLU A 195 -18.57 -18.44 10.62
CA GLU A 195 -17.79 -19.24 9.65
C GLU A 195 -16.83 -20.19 10.38
N PHE A 196 -16.20 -19.72 11.46
CA PHE A 196 -15.32 -20.53 12.29
C PHE A 196 -16.06 -21.70 12.94
N ASP A 197 -17.23 -21.44 13.54
CA ASP A 197 -18.03 -22.46 14.24
C ASP A 197 -18.70 -23.48 13.31
N SER A 198 -19.01 -23.07 12.08
CA SER A 198 -19.64 -23.94 11.08
C SER A 198 -18.65 -24.78 10.28
N SER A 199 -17.34 -24.47 10.32
CA SER A 199 -16.30 -25.17 9.57
C SER A 199 -15.50 -26.15 10.43
N PRO A 200 -15.64 -27.47 10.23
CA PRO A 200 -14.83 -28.48 10.94
C PRO A 200 -13.32 -28.41 10.65
N VAL A 201 -12.90 -27.65 9.63
CA VAL A 201 -11.49 -27.48 9.25
C VAL A 201 -10.84 -26.35 10.03
N LEU A 202 -11.64 -25.36 10.46
CA LEU A 202 -11.14 -24.18 11.18
C LEU A 202 -11.16 -24.37 12.70
N ARG A 203 -12.04 -25.25 13.20
CA ARG A 203 -12.17 -25.62 14.62
C ARG A 203 -11.17 -26.70 15.03
#